data_AF-A0A426PX71-F1
#
_entry.id   AF-A0A426PX71-F1
#
_cell.length_a   1.000
_cell.length_b   1.000
_cell.length_c   1.000
_cell.angle_alpha   90.00
_cell.angle_beta   90.00
_cell.angle_gamma   90.00
#
_symmetry.space_group_name_H-M   'P 1'
#
loop_
_entity.id
_entity.type
_entity.pdbx_description
1 polymer ?
#
loop_
_entity_poly.entity_id
_entity_poly.type
_entity_poly.pdbx_seq_one_letter_code
_entity_poly.pdbx_strand_id
1 'polypeptide(L)'
;MLWALSTVVLVWMAGTSVGDWGGSPAEFMRAQFTNAPFITCPWFMGVGVLCGQMRWRAGLNQWDRRPPGARLRTCGNVLGGAAVIVVAAHATLLVLGLVAASYGALADGVAVPRVLAGIVLNLPSVLAGTGFAVAVAVVGAAVGWAVSRLWIAPVMVVVTLILSIASSFIVEGVDYRDDRLFAVPVDDLVCAGEAPRVCAHPSNVGYLDAGLRTIGEVYGASPYRDLLPGTVYLTDEPVHYGPETSADYPAQVQLLTHRGFTAPDSLHASAAWMNLLQSVGNACGPPLSPAKTEVVTILNSDATSPADIERNRARLASLLESCPGR
;
A
#
# COMPACT_ATOMS: atom_id res chain seq x y z
N MET A 1 -3.74 19.88 -21.65
CA MET A 1 -3.20 18.61 -22.18
C MET A 1 -2.37 17.87 -21.15
N LEU A 2 -1.26 18.43 -20.63
CA LEU A 2 -0.40 17.73 -19.66
C LEU A 2 -1.13 17.33 -18.36
N TRP A 3 -1.99 18.21 -17.82
CA TRP A 3 -2.86 17.85 -16.68
C TRP A 3 -3.74 16.63 -16.97
N ALA A 4 -4.52 16.65 -18.07
CA ALA A 4 -5.38 15.55 -18.44
C ALA A 4 -4.61 14.23 -18.65
N LEU A 5 -3.44 14.28 -19.29
CA LEU A 5 -2.59 13.10 -19.45
C LEU A 5 -2.09 12.58 -18.10
N SER A 6 -1.62 13.46 -17.22
CA SER A 6 -1.22 13.07 -15.86
C SER A 6 -2.37 12.45 -15.08
N THR A 7 -3.58 12.99 -15.19
CA THR A 7 -4.77 12.40 -14.56
C THR A 7 -5.05 11.01 -15.10
N VAL A 8 -5.00 10.79 -16.42
CA VAL A 8 -5.21 9.45 -17.01
C VAL A 8 -4.17 8.45 -16.50
N VAL A 9 -2.90 8.85 -16.46
CA VAL A 9 -1.80 8.01 -15.97
C VAL A 9 -1.99 7.66 -14.50
N LEU A 10 -2.32 8.65 -13.66
CA LEU A 10 -2.59 8.45 -12.24
C LEU A 10 -3.81 7.55 -11.99
N VAL A 11 -4.89 7.75 -12.73
CA VAL A 11 -6.10 6.92 -12.61
C VAL A 11 -5.81 5.49 -13.05
N TRP A 12 -5.02 5.29 -14.12
CA TRP A 12 -4.59 3.96 -14.54
C TRP A 12 -3.76 3.27 -13.44
N MET A 13 -2.80 3.97 -12.83
CA MET A 13 -1.99 3.43 -11.72
C MET A 13 -2.84 3.07 -10.50
N ALA A 14 -3.78 3.93 -10.13
CA ALA A 14 -4.72 3.65 -9.04
C ALA A 14 -5.60 2.43 -9.39
N GLY A 15 -6.06 2.33 -10.64
CA GLY A 15 -6.84 1.21 -11.14
C GLY A 15 -6.10 -0.13 -11.09
N THR A 16 -4.80 -0.15 -11.45
CA THR A 16 -3.98 -1.36 -11.38
C THR A 16 -3.63 -1.80 -9.95
N SER A 17 -3.78 -0.90 -8.97
CA SER A 17 -3.50 -1.14 -7.55
C SER A 17 -4.77 -1.23 -6.70
N VAL A 18 -5.94 -1.44 -7.29
CA VAL A 18 -7.22 -1.57 -6.54
C VAL A 18 -7.14 -2.64 -5.46
N GLY A 19 -6.39 -3.72 -5.69
CA GLY A 19 -6.12 -4.76 -4.68
C GLY A 19 -5.51 -4.24 -3.39
N ASP A 20 -4.86 -3.08 -3.42
CA ASP A 20 -4.15 -2.52 -2.28
C ASP A 20 -5.02 -1.58 -1.43
N TRP A 21 -6.06 -0.99 -2.02
CA TRP A 21 -6.83 0.08 -1.38
C TRP A 21 -8.35 0.01 -1.51
N GLY A 22 -8.86 -0.88 -2.37
CA GLY A 22 -10.27 -0.99 -2.71
C GLY A 22 -11.18 -0.98 -1.47
N GLY A 23 -12.28 -0.24 -1.57
CA GLY A 23 -13.27 -0.11 -0.49
C GLY A 23 -12.75 0.58 0.77
N SER A 24 -11.58 1.24 0.73
CA SER A 24 -11.00 1.97 1.87
C SER A 24 -10.43 3.33 1.43
N PRO A 25 -11.12 4.45 1.73
CA PRO A 25 -10.62 5.79 1.42
C PRO A 25 -9.27 6.11 2.10
N ALA A 26 -9.07 5.57 3.30
CA ALA A 26 -7.83 5.72 4.05
C ALA A 26 -6.67 4.99 3.36
N GLU A 27 -6.87 3.74 2.92
CA GLU A 27 -5.85 3.02 2.16
C GLU A 27 -5.62 3.65 0.78
N PHE A 28 -6.66 4.18 0.13
CA PHE A 28 -6.50 4.87 -1.15
C PHE A 28 -5.54 6.04 -1.03
N MET A 29 -5.72 6.89 -0.01
CA MET A 29 -4.83 8.04 0.19
C MET A 29 -3.41 7.60 0.55
N ARG A 30 -3.26 6.57 1.40
CA ARG A 30 -1.93 6.03 1.76
C ARG A 30 -1.21 5.45 0.55
N ALA A 31 -1.88 4.55 -0.18
CA ALA A 31 -1.32 3.87 -1.35
C ALA A 31 -0.90 4.87 -2.43
N GLN A 32 -1.75 5.83 -2.77
CA GLN A 32 -1.51 6.72 -3.91
C GLN A 32 -0.61 7.92 -3.60
N PHE A 33 -0.60 8.42 -2.36
CA PHE A 33 0.15 9.64 -2.02
C PHE A 33 1.38 9.39 -1.15
N THR A 34 1.45 8.28 -0.43
CA THR A 34 2.59 7.92 0.43
C THR A 34 3.43 6.81 -0.20
N ASN A 35 2.79 5.77 -0.74
CA ASN A 35 3.49 4.54 -1.13
C ASN A 35 3.86 4.47 -2.62
N ALA A 36 3.37 5.37 -3.47
CA ALA A 36 3.64 5.38 -4.91
C ALA A 36 4.70 6.41 -5.43
N PRO A 37 5.65 6.96 -4.63
CA PRO A 37 6.54 8.00 -5.12
C PRO A 37 7.47 7.50 -6.23
N PHE A 38 7.79 6.21 -6.26
CA PHE A 38 8.66 5.59 -7.26
C PHE A 38 8.08 5.59 -8.68
N ILE A 39 6.75 5.77 -8.83
CA ILE A 39 6.11 5.88 -10.14
C ILE A 39 5.67 7.32 -10.42
N THR A 40 5.06 7.98 -9.44
CA THR A 40 4.48 9.32 -9.60
C THR A 40 5.56 10.40 -9.75
N CYS A 41 6.67 10.31 -9.01
CA CYS A 41 7.73 11.32 -9.06
C CYS A 41 8.49 11.34 -10.39
N PRO A 42 8.91 10.19 -10.97
CA PRO A 42 9.50 10.18 -12.31
C PRO A 42 8.57 10.77 -13.38
N TRP A 43 7.27 10.44 -13.31
CA TRP A 43 6.28 11.01 -14.22
C TRP A 43 6.21 12.55 -14.11
N PHE A 44 6.09 13.07 -12.89
CA PHE A 44 5.98 14.50 -12.66
C PHE A 44 7.28 15.27 -12.91
N MET A 45 8.45 14.64 -12.72
CA MET A 45 9.73 15.17 -13.21
C MET A 45 9.68 15.38 -14.73
N GLY A 46 9.24 14.37 -15.48
CA GLY A 46 9.10 14.45 -16.93
C GLY A 46 8.13 15.57 -17.36
N VAL A 47 6.96 15.66 -16.73
CA VAL A 47 5.99 16.73 -16.95
C VAL A 47 6.61 18.10 -16.66
N GLY A 48 7.34 18.23 -15.55
CA GLY A 48 8.10 19.41 -15.19
C GLY A 48 9.06 19.84 -16.30
N VAL A 49 9.93 18.93 -16.74
CA VAL A 49 10.88 19.19 -17.82
C VAL A 49 10.17 19.65 -19.09
N LEU A 50 9.07 19.00 -19.47
CA LEU A 50 8.29 19.39 -20.65
C LEU A 50 7.70 20.80 -20.53
N CYS A 51 7.17 21.17 -19.36
CA CYS A 51 6.72 22.53 -19.07
C CYS A 51 7.85 23.54 -19.23
N GLY A 52 9.01 23.27 -18.61
CA GLY A 52 10.23 24.08 -18.73
C GLY A 52 10.68 24.27 -20.18
N GLN A 53 10.63 23.19 -20.96
CA GLN A 53 11.08 23.15 -22.34
C GLN A 53 10.12 23.81 -23.35
N MET A 54 8.90 24.19 -22.95
CA MET A 54 7.97 24.86 -23.87
C MET A 54 8.59 26.09 -24.52
N ARG A 55 9.48 26.83 -23.82
CA ARG A 55 10.18 27.98 -24.39
C ARG A 55 11.07 27.63 -25.58
N TRP A 56 11.71 26.45 -25.54
CA TRP A 56 12.60 25.95 -26.59
C TRP A 56 11.81 25.29 -27.72
N ARG A 57 10.77 24.52 -27.36
CA ARG A 57 9.96 23.75 -28.30
C ARG A 57 8.97 24.59 -29.09
N ALA A 58 8.56 25.74 -28.56
CA ALA A 58 7.71 26.68 -29.30
C ALA A 58 8.47 27.37 -30.46
N GLY A 59 9.79 27.19 -30.60
CA GLY A 59 10.57 27.72 -31.73
C GLY A 59 10.68 29.24 -31.78
N LEU A 60 10.19 29.94 -30.76
CA LEU A 60 10.11 31.38 -30.74
C LEU A 60 11.29 31.94 -29.94
N ASN A 61 12.38 32.32 -30.62
CA ASN A 61 13.54 33.04 -30.02
C ASN A 61 13.19 34.38 -29.34
N GLN A 62 11.91 34.73 -29.28
CA GLN A 62 11.38 35.93 -28.62
C GLN A 62 11.61 35.94 -27.10
N TRP A 63 11.86 34.78 -26.47
CA TRP A 63 12.07 34.69 -25.02
C TRP A 63 13.38 35.35 -24.58
N ASP A 64 14.45 35.21 -25.37
CA ASP A 64 15.77 35.79 -25.06
C ASP A 64 15.84 37.31 -25.36
N ARG A 65 14.89 37.82 -26.16
CA ARG A 65 14.77 39.25 -26.48
C ARG A 65 14.02 40.05 -25.41
N ARG A 66 13.42 39.40 -24.42
CA ARG A 66 12.67 40.09 -23.36
C ARG A 66 13.62 40.77 -22.36
N PRO A 67 13.21 41.88 -21.73
CA PRO A 67 13.97 42.46 -20.62
C PRO A 67 14.07 41.47 -19.43
N PRO A 68 15.13 41.56 -18.59
CA PRO A 68 15.40 40.58 -17.52
C PRO A 68 14.21 40.31 -16.59
N GLY A 69 13.49 41.35 -16.16
CA GLY A 69 12.31 41.20 -15.29
C GLY A 69 11.17 40.41 -15.93
N ALA A 70 10.97 40.54 -17.25
CA ALA A 70 9.95 39.78 -17.98
C ALA A 70 10.35 38.30 -18.17
N ARG A 71 11.67 38.00 -18.22
CA ARG A 71 12.17 36.62 -18.24
C ARG A 71 11.97 35.93 -16.90
N LEU A 72 12.26 36.61 -15.80
CA LEU A 72 12.05 36.07 -14.44
C LEU A 72 10.58 35.77 -14.17
N ARG A 73 9.68 36.70 -14.54
CA ARG A 73 8.23 36.47 -14.40
C ARG A 73 7.75 35.27 -15.24
N THR A 74 8.26 35.14 -16.46
CA THR A 74 7.94 33.99 -17.30
C THR A 74 8.42 32.68 -16.67
N CYS A 75 9.67 32.65 -16.19
CA CYS A 75 10.23 31.49 -15.49
C CYS A 75 9.33 31.10 -14.31
N GLY A 76 8.98 32.08 -13.46
CA GLY A 76 8.04 31.87 -12.35
C GLY A 76 6.69 31.31 -12.79
N ASN A 77 6.12 31.81 -13.89
CA ASN A 77 4.86 31.29 -14.44
C ASN A 77 4.98 29.84 -14.94
N VAL A 78 6.13 29.45 -15.51
CA VAL A 78 6.37 28.08 -15.97
C VAL A 78 6.54 27.12 -14.79
N LEU A 79 7.31 27.52 -13.78
CA LEU A 79 7.46 26.74 -12.54
C LEU A 79 6.10 26.61 -11.82
N GLY A 80 5.37 27.70 -11.69
CA GLY A 80 4.02 27.71 -11.11
C GLY A 80 3.02 26.87 -11.92
N GLY A 81 3.10 26.92 -13.26
CA GLY A 81 2.28 26.08 -14.13
C GLY A 81 2.55 24.58 -13.95
N ALA A 82 3.81 24.17 -13.76
CA ALA A 82 4.16 22.79 -13.44
C ALA A 82 3.56 22.36 -12.08
N ALA A 83 3.65 23.21 -11.05
CA ALA A 83 3.03 22.95 -9.75
C ALA A 83 1.50 22.81 -9.87
N VAL A 84 0.83 23.71 -10.59
CA VAL A 84 -0.63 23.69 -10.79
C VAL A 84 -1.07 22.41 -11.51
N ILE A 85 -0.30 21.93 -12.51
CA ILE A 85 -0.59 20.67 -13.20
C ILE A 85 -0.59 19.48 -12.24
N VAL A 86 0.41 19.41 -11.34
CA VAL A 86 0.50 18.35 -10.33
C VAL A 86 -0.68 18.42 -9.37
N VAL A 87 -0.95 19.61 -8.81
CA VAL A 87 -2.05 19.82 -7.85
C VAL A 87 -3.39 19.47 -8.49
N ALA A 88 -3.64 19.92 -9.73
CA ALA A 88 -4.89 19.61 -10.43
C ALA A 88 -5.02 18.11 -10.75
N ALA A 89 -3.93 17.43 -11.12
CA ALA A 89 -3.95 15.99 -11.40
C ALA A 89 -4.23 15.18 -10.13
N HIS A 90 -3.53 15.49 -9.04
CA HIS A 90 -3.74 14.88 -7.72
C HIS A 90 -5.11 15.18 -7.14
N ALA A 91 -5.62 16.42 -7.24
CA ALA A 91 -6.95 16.76 -6.78
C ALA A 91 -8.03 15.98 -7.55
N THR A 92 -7.86 15.82 -8.87
CA THR A 92 -8.78 15.01 -9.68
C THR A 92 -8.73 13.54 -9.28
N LEU A 93 -7.53 12.98 -9.12
CA LEU A 93 -7.34 11.61 -8.64
C LEU A 93 -7.98 11.42 -7.26
N LEU A 94 -7.73 12.35 -6.33
CA LEU A 94 -8.24 12.30 -4.97
C LEU A 94 -9.78 12.26 -4.96
N VAL A 95 -10.44 13.15 -5.69
CA VAL A 95 -11.89 13.19 -5.77
C VAL A 95 -12.44 11.87 -6.34
N LEU A 96 -11.91 11.40 -7.47
CA LEU A 96 -12.39 10.17 -8.10
C LEU A 96 -12.20 8.94 -7.21
N GLY A 97 -11.01 8.80 -6.61
CA GLY A 97 -10.71 7.67 -5.75
C GLY A 97 -11.44 7.71 -4.41
N LEU A 98 -11.60 8.89 -3.79
CA LEU A 98 -12.43 9.02 -2.58
C LEU A 98 -13.88 8.66 -2.87
N VAL A 99 -14.46 9.09 -3.99
CA VAL A 99 -15.82 8.70 -4.38
C VAL A 99 -15.93 7.18 -4.52
N ALA A 100 -15.03 6.56 -5.29
CA ALA A 100 -15.07 5.12 -5.53
C ALA A 100 -14.83 4.29 -4.25
N ALA A 101 -13.82 4.65 -3.45
CA ALA A 101 -13.48 3.96 -2.22
C ALA A 101 -14.55 4.16 -1.13
N SER A 102 -15.14 5.36 -1.04
CA SER A 102 -16.20 5.63 -0.05
C SER A 102 -17.48 4.91 -0.42
N TYR A 103 -17.84 4.88 -1.71
CA TYR A 103 -18.97 4.08 -2.17
C TYR A 103 -18.81 2.61 -1.76
N GLY A 104 -17.63 2.05 -2.00
CA GLY A 104 -17.25 0.71 -1.58
C GLY A 104 -17.42 0.45 -0.09
N ALA A 105 -16.75 1.26 0.73
CA ALA A 105 -16.80 1.16 2.18
C ALA A 105 -18.25 1.19 2.71
N LEU A 106 -19.07 2.07 2.17
CA LEU A 106 -20.47 2.22 2.59
C LEU A 106 -21.33 1.04 2.12
N ALA A 107 -21.11 0.52 0.92
CA ALA A 107 -21.78 -0.68 0.43
C ALA A 107 -21.43 -1.92 1.29
N ASP A 108 -20.21 -1.94 1.81
CA ASP A 108 -19.65 -2.97 2.69
C ASP A 108 -20.00 -2.77 4.18
N GLY A 109 -20.88 -1.82 4.51
CA GLY A 109 -21.40 -1.62 5.87
C GLY A 109 -20.49 -0.82 6.81
N VAL A 110 -19.44 -0.17 6.30
CA VAL A 110 -18.60 0.73 7.12
C VAL A 110 -19.39 2.00 7.46
N ALA A 111 -19.40 2.37 8.74
CA ALA A 111 -20.15 3.56 9.19
C ALA A 111 -19.57 4.87 8.62
N VAL A 112 -20.43 5.78 8.18
CA VAL A 112 -20.06 7.11 7.62
C VAL A 112 -19.08 7.88 8.51
N PRO A 113 -19.27 8.00 9.84
CA PRO A 113 -18.31 8.72 10.68
C PRO A 113 -16.90 8.14 10.63
N ARG A 114 -16.76 6.82 10.46
CA ARG A 114 -15.44 6.17 10.35
C ARG A 114 -14.80 6.45 9.00
N VAL A 115 -15.58 6.42 7.92
CA VAL A 115 -15.09 6.82 6.60
C VAL A 115 -14.55 8.25 6.64
N LEU A 116 -15.30 9.18 7.22
CA LEU A 116 -14.87 10.57 7.35
C LEU A 116 -13.64 10.72 8.26
N ALA A 117 -13.60 10.03 9.40
CA ALA A 117 -12.43 10.05 10.29
C ALA A 117 -11.18 9.53 9.58
N GLY A 118 -11.29 8.41 8.85
CA GLY A 118 -10.20 7.88 8.03
C GLY A 118 -9.73 8.87 6.96
N ILE A 119 -10.67 9.63 6.36
CA ILE A 119 -10.33 10.68 5.39
C ILE A 119 -9.51 11.80 6.04
N VAL A 120 -10.00 12.34 7.16
CA VAL A 120 -9.37 13.47 7.86
C VAL A 120 -7.99 13.11 8.38
N LEU A 121 -7.83 11.92 8.97
CA LEU A 121 -6.57 11.45 9.54
C LEU A 121 -5.46 11.30 8.49
N ASN A 122 -5.80 10.98 7.25
CA ASN A 122 -4.82 10.76 6.17
C ASN A 122 -4.61 12.00 5.28
N LEU A 123 -5.32 13.12 5.53
CA LEU A 123 -5.14 14.36 4.77
C LEU A 123 -3.70 14.93 4.84
N PRO A 124 -2.99 14.90 5.99
CA PRO A 124 -1.59 15.32 6.04
C PRO A 124 -0.70 14.54 5.08
N SER A 125 -0.91 13.23 4.93
CA SER A 125 -0.17 12.37 4.00
C SER A 125 -0.41 12.76 2.55
N VAL A 126 -1.66 13.08 2.19
CA VAL A 126 -2.01 13.60 0.85
C VAL A 126 -1.30 14.92 0.56
N LEU A 127 -1.28 15.84 1.53
CA LEU A 127 -0.61 17.14 1.41
C LEU A 127 0.91 16.97 1.28
N ALA A 128 1.51 16.10 2.08
CA ALA A 128 2.94 15.80 2.04
C ALA A 128 3.34 15.17 0.69
N GLY A 129 2.64 14.13 0.26
CA GLY A 129 2.88 13.47 -1.03
C GLY A 129 2.70 14.40 -2.23
N THR A 130 1.63 15.19 -2.22
CA THR A 130 1.39 16.20 -3.27
C THR A 130 2.48 17.28 -3.26
N GLY A 131 2.88 17.77 -2.08
CA GLY A 131 3.93 18.77 -1.92
C GLY A 131 5.28 18.26 -2.45
N PHE A 132 5.61 17.00 -2.16
CA PHE A 132 6.81 16.35 -2.70
C PHE A 132 6.77 16.25 -4.23
N ALA A 133 5.67 15.78 -4.81
CA ALA A 133 5.50 15.71 -6.26
C ALA A 133 5.56 17.09 -6.93
N VAL A 134 5.02 18.13 -6.28
CA VAL A 134 5.13 19.52 -6.74
C VAL A 134 6.60 19.95 -6.77
N ALA A 135 7.37 19.69 -5.71
CA ALA A 135 8.78 20.02 -5.66
C ALA A 135 9.56 19.34 -6.80
N VAL A 136 9.31 18.05 -7.04
CA VAL A 136 9.91 17.27 -8.13
C VAL A 136 9.57 17.86 -9.50
N ALA A 137 8.30 18.22 -9.74
CA ALA A 137 7.89 18.85 -11.00
C ALA A 137 8.50 20.25 -11.19
N VAL A 138 8.63 21.04 -10.13
CA VAL A 138 9.27 22.36 -10.16
C VAL A 138 10.75 22.24 -10.48
N VAL A 139 11.46 21.27 -9.88
CA VAL A 139 12.86 20.96 -10.24
C VAL A 139 12.95 20.56 -11.72
N GLY A 140 12.07 19.68 -12.19
CA GLY A 140 12.00 19.31 -13.61
C GLY A 140 11.78 20.52 -14.50
N ALA A 141 10.87 21.42 -14.14
CA ALA A 141 10.61 22.65 -14.89
C ALA A 141 11.80 23.62 -14.89
N ALA A 142 12.54 23.73 -13.79
CA ALA A 142 13.78 24.51 -13.75
C ALA A 142 14.87 23.91 -14.66
N VAL A 143 15.03 22.59 -14.66
CA VAL A 143 15.96 21.88 -15.54
C VAL A 143 15.56 22.05 -17.01
N GLY A 144 14.28 21.83 -17.34
CA GLY A 144 13.76 21.99 -18.70
C GLY A 144 13.81 23.44 -19.18
N TRP A 145 13.64 24.40 -18.25
CA TRP A 145 13.87 25.81 -18.54
C TRP A 145 15.34 26.02 -18.92
N ALA A 146 16.29 25.56 -18.11
CA ALA A 146 17.72 25.76 -18.35
C ALA A 146 18.23 25.04 -19.61
N VAL A 147 17.70 23.85 -19.94
CA VAL A 147 18.28 22.96 -20.95
C VAL A 147 17.36 22.70 -22.14
N SER A 148 17.83 23.03 -23.34
CA SER A 148 17.07 22.92 -24.61
C SER A 148 17.06 21.53 -25.25
N ARG A 149 17.85 20.58 -24.74
CA ARG A 149 18.02 19.25 -25.33
C ARG A 149 16.79 18.37 -25.09
N LEU A 150 16.19 17.84 -26.17
CA LEU A 150 14.95 17.05 -26.11
C LEU A 150 15.07 15.76 -25.26
N TRP A 151 16.27 15.17 -25.21
CA TRP A 151 16.55 13.94 -24.45
C TRP A 151 16.64 14.14 -22.93
N ILE A 152 16.59 15.38 -22.43
CA ILE A 152 16.66 15.64 -20.99
C ILE A 152 15.43 15.12 -20.25
N ALA A 153 14.24 15.21 -20.86
CA ALA A 153 13.02 14.69 -20.25
C ALA A 153 13.13 13.19 -19.92
N PRO A 154 13.45 12.28 -20.86
CA PRO A 154 13.61 10.87 -20.54
C PRO A 154 14.79 10.59 -19.59
N VAL A 155 15.92 11.31 -19.70
CA VAL A 155 17.04 11.13 -18.76
C VAL A 155 16.63 11.48 -17.33
N MET A 156 15.93 12.60 -17.12
CA MET A 156 15.50 13.00 -15.79
C MET A 156 14.44 12.07 -15.20
N VAL A 157 13.56 11.51 -16.03
CA VAL A 157 12.62 10.45 -15.63
C VAL A 157 13.39 9.23 -15.10
N VAL A 158 14.39 8.75 -15.85
CA VAL A 158 15.21 7.59 -15.45
C VAL A 158 16.00 7.86 -14.17
N VAL A 159 16.66 9.03 -14.09
CA VAL A 159 17.42 9.42 -12.89
C VAL A 159 16.50 9.49 -11.66
N THR A 160 15.32 10.10 -11.81
CA THR A 160 14.35 10.21 -10.71
C THR A 160 13.84 8.84 -10.30
N LEU A 161 13.59 7.94 -11.25
CA LEU A 161 13.18 6.56 -10.97
C LEU A 161 14.23 5.82 -10.15
N ILE A 162 15.50 5.88 -10.56
CA ILE A 162 16.62 5.25 -9.84
C ILE A 162 16.72 5.82 -8.42
N LEU A 163 16.62 7.14 -8.25
CA LEU A 163 16.69 7.78 -6.95
C LEU A 163 15.50 7.40 -6.06
N SER A 164 14.28 7.32 -6.61
CA SER A 164 13.10 6.92 -5.85
C SER A 164 13.16 5.46 -5.42
N ILE A 165 13.64 4.55 -6.27
CA ILE A 165 13.88 3.15 -5.91
C ILE A 165 14.97 3.05 -4.84
N ALA A 166 16.09 3.77 -5.00
CA ALA A 166 17.14 3.78 -3.99
C ALA A 166 16.63 4.30 -2.63
N SER A 167 15.76 5.31 -2.64
CA SER A 167 15.18 5.86 -1.42
C SER A 167 14.22 4.91 -0.71
N SER A 168 13.48 4.04 -1.43
CA SER A 168 12.58 3.08 -0.78
C SER A 168 13.34 2.08 0.09
N PHE A 169 14.51 1.61 -0.37
CA PHE A 169 15.36 0.70 0.41
C PHE A 169 15.99 1.34 1.66
N ILE A 170 16.13 2.67 1.69
CA ILE A 170 16.71 3.39 2.82
C ILE A 170 15.64 3.75 3.86
N VAL A 171 14.41 4.02 3.40
CA VAL A 171 13.29 4.46 4.24
C VAL A 171 12.49 3.29 4.81
N GLU A 172 12.67 2.06 4.32
CA GLU A 172 12.13 0.82 4.91
C GLU A 172 12.45 0.64 6.42
N GLY A 173 13.40 1.40 6.98
CA GLY A 173 13.70 1.44 8.41
C GLY A 173 12.93 2.46 9.26
N VAL A 174 12.10 3.33 8.66
CA VAL A 174 11.21 4.25 9.38
C VAL A 174 9.86 3.58 9.50
N ASP A 175 9.82 2.60 10.40
CA ASP A 175 8.66 1.99 11.05
C ASP A 175 7.30 2.52 10.56
N TYR A 176 6.59 1.74 9.73
CA TYR A 176 5.17 1.93 9.38
C TYR A 176 4.27 1.62 10.60
N ARG A 177 4.66 2.13 11.77
CA ARG A 177 4.25 1.63 13.08
C ARG A 177 2.92 2.19 13.60
N ASP A 178 2.04 2.54 12.68
CA ASP A 178 0.62 2.67 13.00
C ASP A 178 -0.07 1.40 12.50
N ASP A 179 0.25 0.28 13.15
CA ASP A 179 -0.45 -0.99 12.96
C ASP A 179 -1.94 -0.73 13.21
N ARG A 180 -2.74 -0.52 12.15
CA ARG A 180 -4.14 -0.08 12.30
C ARG A 180 -5.01 -1.03 13.11
N LEU A 181 -4.62 -2.31 13.17
CA LEU A 181 -5.26 -3.29 14.04
C LEU A 181 -5.01 -3.01 15.53
N PHE A 182 -3.83 -2.49 15.89
CA PHE A 182 -3.43 -2.14 17.26
C PHE A 182 -3.61 -0.64 17.58
N ALA A 183 -3.96 0.17 16.58
CA ALA A 183 -4.39 1.56 16.76
C ALA A 183 -5.74 1.66 17.50
N VAL A 184 -6.43 0.53 17.69
CA VAL A 184 -7.71 0.41 18.38
C VAL A 184 -7.63 -0.73 19.40
N PRO A 185 -8.20 -0.59 20.62
CA PRO A 185 -8.25 -1.67 21.60
C PRO A 185 -8.86 -2.96 21.03
N VAL A 186 -8.37 -4.12 21.48
CA VAL A 186 -8.86 -5.44 21.02
C VAL A 186 -10.37 -5.60 21.21
N ASP A 187 -10.93 -4.99 22.26
CA ASP A 187 -12.37 -5.03 22.58
C ASP A 187 -13.25 -4.27 21.56
N ASP A 188 -12.66 -3.35 20.80
CA ASP A 188 -13.35 -2.54 19.80
C ASP A 188 -13.28 -3.17 18.39
N LEU A 189 -12.65 -4.34 18.26
CA LEU A 189 -12.62 -5.10 17.00
C LEU A 189 -13.96 -5.77 16.72
N VAL A 190 -14.32 -5.81 15.44
CA VAL A 190 -15.51 -6.52 14.98
C VAL A 190 -15.10 -7.91 14.55
N CYS A 191 -15.80 -8.94 15.03
CA CYS A 191 -15.47 -10.33 14.72
C CYS A 191 -16.68 -11.13 14.23
N ALA A 192 -16.39 -12.14 13.41
CA ALA A 192 -17.34 -13.11 12.90
C ALA A 192 -16.84 -14.55 13.14
N GLY A 193 -17.77 -15.49 13.28
CA GLY A 193 -17.47 -16.90 13.55
C GLY A 193 -17.20 -17.22 15.02
N GLU A 194 -17.34 -18.51 15.37
CA GLU A 194 -17.12 -19.01 16.73
C GLU A 194 -15.77 -19.73 16.87
N ALA A 195 -15.40 -20.59 15.89
CA ALA A 195 -14.11 -21.27 15.82
C ALA A 195 -13.85 -21.80 14.39
N PRO A 196 -12.93 -21.21 13.60
CA PRO A 196 -12.10 -20.06 13.93
C PRO A 196 -12.90 -18.75 13.93
N ARG A 197 -12.50 -17.82 14.79
CA ARG A 197 -13.02 -16.45 14.85
C ARG A 197 -12.18 -15.56 13.96
N VAL A 198 -12.82 -14.77 13.09
CA VAL A 198 -12.12 -13.77 12.26
C VAL A 198 -12.46 -12.39 12.78
N CYS A 199 -11.45 -11.59 13.09
CA CYS A 199 -11.59 -10.24 13.64
C CYS A 199 -10.97 -9.21 12.69
N ALA A 200 -11.53 -8.01 12.64
CA ALA A 200 -11.00 -6.93 11.83
C ALA A 200 -11.23 -5.57 12.51
N HIS A 201 -10.40 -4.60 12.14
CA HIS A 201 -10.66 -3.21 12.47
C HIS A 201 -12.04 -2.80 11.91
N PRO A 202 -12.82 -1.93 12.59
CA PRO A 202 -14.17 -1.57 12.14
C PRO A 202 -14.26 -0.84 10.79
N SER A 203 -13.13 -0.46 10.18
CA SER A 203 -13.05 0.01 8.77
C SER A 203 -13.06 -1.12 7.74
N ASN A 204 -12.83 -2.35 8.19
CA ASN A 204 -12.67 -3.55 7.36
C ASN A 204 -13.78 -4.58 7.60
N VAL A 205 -14.86 -4.18 8.28
CA VAL A 205 -16.03 -5.03 8.60
C VAL A 205 -16.60 -5.75 7.38
N GLY A 206 -16.60 -5.11 6.20
CA GLY A 206 -17.05 -5.73 4.95
C GLY A 206 -16.30 -7.01 4.55
N TYR A 207 -15.06 -7.16 5.00
CA TYR A 207 -14.21 -8.29 4.63
C TYR A 207 -14.33 -9.48 5.60
N LEU A 208 -15.12 -9.37 6.68
CA LEU A 208 -15.24 -10.42 7.69
C LEU A 208 -15.81 -11.73 7.12
N ASP A 209 -16.85 -11.65 6.29
CA ASP A 209 -17.45 -12.84 5.69
C ASP A 209 -16.51 -13.52 4.69
N ALA A 210 -15.83 -12.72 3.87
CA ALA A 210 -14.81 -13.18 2.93
C ALA A 210 -13.65 -13.87 3.67
N GLY A 211 -13.18 -13.24 4.75
CA GLY A 211 -12.17 -13.79 5.64
C GLY A 211 -12.62 -15.10 6.26
N LEU A 212 -13.79 -15.14 6.90
CA LEU A 212 -14.32 -16.33 7.56
C LEU A 212 -14.47 -17.50 6.58
N ARG A 213 -14.99 -17.26 5.37
CA ARG A 213 -15.09 -18.26 4.31
C ARG A 213 -13.73 -18.82 3.91
N THR A 214 -12.76 -17.93 3.67
CA THR A 214 -11.40 -18.32 3.25
C THR A 214 -10.66 -19.07 4.35
N ILE A 215 -10.74 -18.60 5.61
CA ILE A 215 -10.12 -19.28 6.75
C ILE A 215 -10.76 -20.65 6.95
N GLY A 216 -12.09 -20.77 6.80
CA GLY A 216 -12.78 -22.06 6.84
C GLY A 216 -12.27 -23.04 5.78
N GLU A 217 -12.05 -22.57 4.56
CA GLU A 217 -11.46 -23.37 3.47
C GLU A 217 -10.02 -23.80 3.80
N VAL A 218 -9.17 -22.85 4.18
CA VAL A 218 -7.76 -23.08 4.50
C VAL A 218 -7.60 -24.04 5.67
N TYR A 219 -8.39 -23.87 6.74
CA TYR A 219 -8.33 -24.74 7.92
C TYR A 219 -8.93 -26.10 7.62
N GLY A 220 -9.99 -26.16 6.78
CA GLY A 220 -10.60 -27.42 6.34
C GLY A 220 -9.66 -28.28 5.49
N ALA A 221 -8.74 -27.66 4.74
CA ALA A 221 -7.74 -28.35 3.93
C ALA A 221 -6.51 -28.81 4.74
N SER A 222 -6.28 -28.24 5.94
CA SER A 222 -5.10 -28.55 6.74
C SER A 222 -5.30 -29.78 7.64
N PRO A 223 -4.39 -30.77 7.63
CA PRO A 223 -4.43 -31.89 8.57
C PRO A 223 -4.12 -31.45 10.01
N TYR A 224 -3.63 -30.24 10.23
CA TYR A 224 -3.24 -29.68 11.53
C TYR A 224 -4.23 -28.61 12.05
N ARG A 225 -5.47 -28.61 11.53
CA ARG A 225 -6.56 -27.67 11.91
C ARG A 225 -6.63 -27.32 13.40
N ASP A 226 -6.50 -28.31 14.26
CA ASP A 226 -6.63 -28.20 15.71
C ASP A 226 -5.45 -27.51 16.40
N LEU A 227 -4.30 -27.45 15.71
CA LEU A 227 -3.11 -26.73 16.18
C LEU A 227 -3.06 -25.28 15.66
N LEU A 228 -3.89 -24.96 14.67
CA LEU A 228 -3.98 -23.62 14.09
C LEU A 228 -4.63 -22.62 15.06
N PRO A 229 -4.30 -21.32 14.95
CA PRO A 229 -4.86 -20.26 15.78
C PRO A 229 -6.39 -20.23 15.79
N GLY A 230 -7.00 -20.13 16.97
CA GLY A 230 -8.46 -20.03 17.11
C GLY A 230 -9.04 -18.69 16.63
N THR A 231 -8.21 -17.64 16.60
CA THR A 231 -8.59 -16.30 16.14
C THR A 231 -7.60 -15.83 15.06
N VAL A 232 -8.13 -15.32 13.96
CA VAL A 232 -7.37 -14.74 12.84
C VAL A 232 -7.80 -13.28 12.65
N TYR A 233 -6.84 -12.39 12.43
CA TYR A 233 -7.08 -10.96 12.29
C TYR A 233 -6.84 -10.49 10.87
N LEU A 234 -7.79 -9.75 10.31
CA LEU A 234 -7.66 -9.11 9.00
C LEU A 234 -7.03 -7.72 9.19
N THR A 235 -5.88 -7.50 8.57
CA THR A 235 -5.08 -6.28 8.72
C THR A 235 -4.83 -5.60 7.37
N ASP A 236 -4.63 -4.28 7.37
CA ASP A 236 -4.26 -3.51 6.17
C ASP A 236 -2.76 -3.53 5.90
N GLU A 237 -1.98 -3.85 6.93
CA GLU A 237 -0.53 -3.86 6.87
C GLU A 237 0.01 -5.22 6.42
N PRO A 238 1.17 -5.25 5.75
CA PRO A 238 1.78 -6.49 5.36
C PRO A 238 2.25 -7.29 6.58
N VAL A 239 2.21 -8.62 6.47
CA VAL A 239 2.80 -9.49 7.51
C VAL A 239 4.30 -9.20 7.60
N HIS A 240 4.76 -8.72 8.75
CA HIS A 240 6.15 -8.29 8.92
C HIS A 240 7.11 -9.50 8.86
N TYR A 241 8.31 -9.33 8.29
CA TYR A 241 9.27 -10.44 8.18
C TYR A 241 10.09 -10.68 9.44
N GLY A 242 10.07 -9.75 10.41
CA GLY A 242 10.79 -9.80 11.69
C GLY A 242 10.10 -10.63 12.79
N PRO A 243 10.81 -10.93 13.90
CA PRO A 243 10.19 -11.58 15.05
C PRO A 243 9.11 -10.65 15.62
N GLU A 244 7.91 -11.18 15.83
CA GLU A 244 6.87 -10.48 16.57
C GLU A 244 7.28 -10.51 18.05
N THR A 245 7.82 -9.39 18.54
CA THR A 245 8.51 -9.33 19.85
C THR A 245 7.56 -9.28 21.06
N SER A 246 6.25 -9.35 20.86
CA SER A 246 5.27 -9.46 21.95
C SER A 246 4.41 -10.71 21.76
N ALA A 247 4.08 -11.35 22.88
CA ALA A 247 3.16 -12.48 22.99
C ALA A 247 1.70 -12.17 22.55
N ASP A 248 1.48 -10.95 22.07
CA ASP A 248 0.17 -10.42 21.68
C ASP A 248 -0.02 -10.31 20.16
N TYR A 249 0.97 -10.66 19.33
CA TYR A 249 0.74 -10.66 17.88
C TYR A 249 -0.07 -11.88 17.47
N PRO A 250 -1.33 -11.68 17.06
CA PRO A 250 -2.19 -12.80 16.71
C PRO A 250 -1.95 -13.22 15.27
N ALA A 251 -2.49 -14.37 14.87
CA ALA A 251 -2.44 -14.83 13.49
C ALA A 251 -3.09 -13.83 12.54
N GLN A 252 -2.37 -13.39 11.50
CA GLN A 252 -2.83 -12.32 10.62
C GLN A 252 -3.00 -12.76 9.18
N VAL A 253 -3.98 -12.15 8.51
CA VAL A 253 -4.13 -12.14 7.07
C VAL A 253 -4.19 -10.69 6.61
N GLN A 254 -3.20 -10.27 5.83
CA GLN A 254 -3.22 -8.95 5.21
C GLN A 254 -4.32 -8.87 4.15
N LEU A 255 -4.98 -7.73 4.05
CA LEU A 255 -5.96 -7.41 3.01
C LEU A 255 -5.29 -6.79 1.78
N LEU A 256 -4.03 -6.38 1.86
CA LEU A 256 -3.23 -5.96 0.71
C LEU A 256 -3.30 -7.03 -0.39
N THR A 257 -3.52 -6.61 -1.64
CA THR A 257 -3.79 -7.45 -2.82
C THR A 257 -5.13 -8.21 -2.84
N HIS A 258 -5.93 -8.15 -1.78
CA HIS A 258 -7.24 -8.82 -1.69
C HIS A 258 -8.43 -7.86 -1.80
N ARG A 259 -8.19 -6.55 -1.80
CA ARG A 259 -9.26 -5.56 -1.79
C ARG A 259 -9.96 -5.46 -3.14
N GLY A 260 -11.25 -5.18 -3.08
CA GLY A 260 -12.08 -4.83 -4.24
C GLY A 260 -12.74 -3.48 -4.03
N PHE A 261 -13.40 -2.94 -5.07
CA PHE A 261 -14.26 -1.76 -4.86
C PHE A 261 -15.33 -2.04 -3.81
N THR A 262 -15.84 -3.26 -3.76
CA THR A 262 -16.57 -3.84 -2.64
C THR A 262 -15.83 -5.10 -2.19
N ALA A 263 -16.10 -5.56 -0.97
CA ALA A 263 -15.51 -6.79 -0.46
C ALA A 263 -15.85 -7.97 -1.39
N PRO A 264 -14.85 -8.81 -1.74
CA PRO A 264 -15.09 -9.99 -2.55
C PRO A 264 -15.81 -11.06 -1.74
N ASP A 265 -16.36 -12.08 -2.40
CA ASP A 265 -16.95 -13.24 -1.72
C ASP A 265 -15.91 -14.05 -0.92
N SER A 266 -14.66 -14.09 -1.37
CA SER A 266 -13.58 -14.76 -0.66
C SER A 266 -12.26 -14.02 -0.90
N LEU A 267 -11.33 -14.19 0.03
CA LEU A 267 -9.94 -13.78 -0.16
C LEU A 267 -9.24 -14.84 -1.04
N HIS A 268 -8.03 -14.53 -1.51
CA HIS A 268 -7.22 -15.51 -2.25
C HIS A 268 -6.63 -16.51 -1.25
N ALA A 269 -7.12 -17.75 -1.26
CA ALA A 269 -6.77 -18.76 -0.26
C ALA A 269 -5.26 -19.03 -0.16
N SER A 270 -4.54 -19.08 -1.28
CA SER A 270 -3.08 -19.29 -1.28
C SER A 270 -2.32 -18.14 -0.61
N ALA A 271 -2.69 -16.89 -0.91
CA ALA A 271 -2.07 -15.73 -0.28
C ALA A 271 -2.45 -15.63 1.20
N ALA A 272 -3.72 -15.85 1.54
CA ALA A 272 -4.18 -15.89 2.93
C ALA A 272 -3.44 -16.97 3.74
N TRP A 273 -3.23 -18.16 3.16
CA TRP A 273 -2.47 -19.23 3.77
C TRP A 273 -1.01 -18.85 3.99
N MET A 274 -0.35 -18.25 2.98
CA MET A 274 1.02 -17.76 3.13
C MET A 274 1.16 -16.70 4.23
N ASN A 275 0.21 -15.78 4.34
CA ASN A 275 0.19 -14.76 5.41
C ASN A 275 0.07 -15.43 6.79
N LEU A 276 -0.86 -16.38 6.93
CA LEU A 276 -1.05 -17.16 8.14
C LEU A 276 0.19 -17.96 8.53
N LEU A 277 0.81 -18.65 7.56
CA LEU A 277 2.05 -19.40 7.77
C LEU A 277 3.18 -18.50 8.26
N GLN A 278 3.34 -17.33 7.63
CA GLN A 278 4.37 -16.37 8.02
C GLN A 278 4.11 -15.82 9.42
N SER A 279 2.89 -15.39 9.72
CA SER A 279 2.51 -14.86 11.02
C SER A 279 2.70 -15.90 12.14
N VAL A 280 2.21 -17.13 11.95
CA VAL A 280 2.42 -18.23 12.91
C VAL A 280 3.91 -18.55 13.06
N GLY A 281 4.68 -18.53 11.97
CA GLY A 281 6.12 -18.73 12.02
C GLY A 281 6.89 -17.61 12.73
N ASN A 282 6.46 -16.35 12.59
CA ASN A 282 7.09 -15.19 13.23
C ASN A 282 7.01 -15.23 14.75
N ALA A 283 5.92 -15.78 15.30
CA ALA A 283 5.79 -16.00 16.74
C ALA A 283 6.88 -16.92 17.31
N CYS A 284 7.51 -17.73 16.46
CA CYS A 284 8.55 -18.70 16.81
C CYS A 284 9.98 -18.18 16.62
N GLY A 285 10.16 -16.91 16.23
CA GLY A 285 11.47 -16.24 16.21
C GLY A 285 11.78 -15.50 14.90
N PRO A 286 13.00 -14.93 14.80
CA PRO A 286 13.37 -14.06 13.69
C PRO A 286 13.39 -14.80 12.34
N PRO A 287 13.39 -14.07 11.21
CA PRO A 287 13.54 -14.66 9.89
C PRO A 287 14.76 -15.59 9.84
N LEU A 288 14.57 -16.76 9.22
CA LEU A 288 15.56 -17.85 9.10
C LEU A 288 15.93 -18.56 10.41
N SER A 289 15.21 -18.34 11.52
CA SER A 289 15.41 -19.17 12.72
C SER A 289 15.05 -20.65 12.43
N PRO A 290 15.74 -21.62 13.05
CA PRO A 290 15.40 -23.04 12.88
C PRO A 290 13.94 -23.33 13.25
N ALA A 291 13.45 -22.76 14.35
CA ALA A 291 12.09 -22.96 14.84
C ALA A 291 11.03 -22.41 13.85
N LYS A 292 11.19 -21.18 13.36
CA LYS A 292 10.30 -20.59 12.34
C LYS A 292 10.29 -21.43 11.06
N THR A 293 11.47 -21.81 10.58
CA THR A 293 11.63 -22.60 9.36
C THR A 293 10.92 -23.95 9.48
N GLU A 294 11.06 -24.60 10.63
CA GLU A 294 10.47 -25.90 10.90
C GLU A 294 8.95 -25.84 11.02
N VAL A 295 8.40 -24.85 11.73
CA VAL A 295 6.95 -24.62 11.84
C VAL A 295 6.33 -24.39 10.45
N VAL A 296 6.91 -23.50 9.64
CA VAL A 296 6.43 -23.22 8.29
C VAL A 296 6.52 -24.47 7.40
N THR A 297 7.60 -25.25 7.52
CA THR A 297 7.80 -26.48 6.74
C THR A 297 6.77 -27.54 7.08
N ILE A 298 6.48 -27.74 8.37
CA ILE A 298 5.49 -28.74 8.79
C ILE A 298 4.09 -28.32 8.35
N LEU A 299 3.70 -27.07 8.59
CA LEU A 299 2.39 -26.57 8.20
C LEU A 299 2.18 -26.62 6.68
N ASN A 300 3.21 -26.35 5.89
CA ASN A 300 3.17 -26.40 4.43
C ASN A 300 3.50 -27.79 3.85
N SER A 301 3.57 -28.85 4.66
CA SER A 301 3.93 -30.19 4.18
C SER A 301 2.75 -30.87 3.48
N ASP A 302 3.01 -31.51 2.33
CA ASP A 302 2.06 -32.40 1.64
C ASP A 302 2.03 -33.81 2.29
N ALA A 303 2.14 -33.88 3.62
CA ALA A 303 2.13 -35.15 4.33
C ALA A 303 0.77 -35.84 4.12
N THR A 304 0.75 -36.91 3.34
CA THR A 304 -0.47 -37.66 3.01
C THR A 304 -0.59 -38.98 3.78
N SER A 305 0.51 -39.48 4.34
CA SER A 305 0.48 -40.70 5.15
C SER A 305 0.03 -40.39 6.59
N PRO A 306 -0.85 -41.21 7.20
CA PRO A 306 -1.28 -41.00 8.58
C PRO A 306 -0.12 -40.96 9.60
N ALA A 307 0.94 -41.75 9.36
CA ALA A 307 2.10 -41.80 10.23
C ALA A 307 2.95 -40.52 10.17
N ASP A 308 3.06 -39.90 9.00
CA ASP A 308 3.80 -38.65 8.84
C ASP A 308 3.00 -37.47 9.41
N ILE A 309 1.67 -37.46 9.21
CA ILE A 309 0.78 -36.46 9.80
C ILE A 309 0.88 -36.48 11.32
N GLU A 310 0.82 -37.66 11.96
CA GLU A 310 0.86 -37.76 13.42
C GLU A 310 2.23 -37.33 13.98
N ARG A 311 3.32 -37.74 13.33
CA ARG A 311 4.67 -37.30 13.71
C ARG A 311 4.81 -35.80 13.61
N ASN A 312 4.34 -35.22 12.52
CA ASN A 312 4.39 -33.78 12.27
C ASN A 312 3.50 -33.01 13.25
N ARG A 313 2.32 -33.54 13.58
CA ARG A 313 1.41 -32.99 14.59
C ARG A 313 2.09 -32.88 15.95
N ALA A 314 2.67 -33.98 16.46
CA ALA A 314 3.35 -34.00 17.74
C ALA A 314 4.54 -33.01 17.76
N ARG A 315 5.30 -32.96 16.66
CA ARG A 315 6.44 -32.06 16.51
C ARG A 315 6.01 -30.59 16.46
N LEU A 316 4.97 -30.27 15.69
CA LEU A 316 4.41 -28.93 15.59
C LEU A 316 3.85 -28.45 16.93
N ALA A 317 3.12 -29.30 17.67
CA ALA A 317 2.62 -28.96 18.99
C ALA A 317 3.76 -28.56 19.94
N SER A 318 4.81 -29.38 20.00
CA SER A 318 6.00 -29.10 20.83
C SER A 318 6.73 -27.81 20.42
N LEU A 319 6.85 -27.55 19.12
CA LEU A 319 7.47 -26.31 18.63
C LEU A 319 6.65 -25.10 19.05
N LEU A 320 5.34 -25.12 18.81
CA LEU A 320 4.46 -24.00 19.11
C LEU A 320 4.39 -23.67 20.62
N GLU A 321 4.50 -24.67 21.50
CA GLU A 321 4.62 -24.46 22.96
C GLU A 321 5.93 -23.76 23.36
N SER A 322 7.00 -23.95 22.58
CA SER A 322 8.30 -23.33 22.82
C SER A 322 8.45 -21.94 22.21
N CYS A 323 7.47 -21.49 21.42
CA CYS A 323 7.51 -20.19 20.76
C CYS A 323 7.24 -19.08 21.79
N PRO A 324 8.14 -18.10 21.92
CA PRO A 324 8.02 -17.04 22.94
C PRO A 324 6.81 -16.11 22.72
N GLY A 325 6.19 -16.16 21.53
CA GLY A 325 5.01 -15.36 21.17
C GLY A 325 3.66 -16.03 21.42
N ARG A 326 3.59 -17.17 22.13
CA ARG A 326 2.35 -17.92 22.40
C ARG A 326 2.03 -18.04 23.89
#